data_AF-G0A793-F1
#
_entry.id   AF-G0A793-F1
#
_cell.length_a   1.000
_cell.length_b   1.000
_cell.length_c   1.000
_cell.angle_alpha   90.00
_cell.angle_beta   90.00
_cell.angle_gamma   90.00
#
_symmetry.space_group_name_H-M   'P 1'
#
loop_
_entity.id
_entity.type
_entity.pdbx_description
1 polymer ?
#
loop_
_entity_poly.entity_id
_entity_poly.type
_entity_poly.pdbx_seq_one_letter_code
_entity_poly.pdbx_strand_id
1 'polypeptide(L)'
;MYENIKELEQYLRVNEGFFCALQKEDDWTCIIKLFSLLEASTSSMIAENLLHPELIDAFSFIQMGTKTNGKLAFIKTLKLLPDRYITFIETLGWLRNKYAHNISTSKGTIKSFLNTISSKRRKECERNLHLTKSVKINGKEFSGEDFFNDNPRALIFFSCQVVLEHIRQMTILGQQLRKIKKESVDIYLKDYGSIKININDFNLEE
;
A
#
# COMPACT_ATOMS: atom_id res chain seq x y z
N MET A 1 4.22 -18.93 -7.82
CA MET A 1 3.59 -17.64 -7.49
C MET A 1 4.68 -16.59 -7.68
N TYR A 2 4.51 -15.64 -8.60
CA TYR A 2 5.58 -14.76 -9.05
C TYR A 2 6.06 -13.82 -7.93
N GLU A 3 7.34 -13.94 -7.56
CA GLU A 3 8.09 -13.07 -6.65
C GLU A 3 8.31 -11.70 -7.31
N ASN A 4 7.25 -10.89 -7.37
CA ASN A 4 7.31 -9.61 -8.06
C ASN A 4 7.54 -8.42 -7.11
N ILE A 5 7.75 -8.64 -5.80
CA ILE A 5 7.96 -7.53 -4.84
C ILE A 5 9.35 -7.48 -4.21
N LYS A 6 10.30 -8.27 -4.73
CA LYS A 6 11.66 -8.35 -4.19
C LYS A 6 12.36 -6.99 -4.20
N GLU A 7 12.24 -6.20 -5.26
CA GLU A 7 12.86 -4.87 -5.30
C GLU A 7 12.26 -3.93 -4.25
N LEU A 8 10.96 -4.06 -3.97
CA LEU A 8 10.29 -3.30 -2.91
C LEU A 8 10.78 -3.73 -1.52
N GLU A 9 10.94 -5.03 -1.27
CA GLU A 9 11.49 -5.55 0.00
C GLU A 9 12.92 -5.03 0.24
N GLN A 10 13.77 -5.11 -0.79
CA GLN A 10 15.13 -4.57 -0.75
C GLN A 10 15.13 -3.06 -0.50
N TYR A 11 14.26 -2.32 -1.17
CA TYR A 11 14.13 -0.87 -1.01
C TYR A 11 13.72 -0.50 0.42
N LEU A 12 12.79 -1.25 1.01
CA LEU A 12 12.34 -1.08 2.39
C LEU A 12 13.30 -1.65 3.43
N ARG A 13 14.39 -2.28 3.00
CA ARG A 13 15.40 -2.93 3.87
C ARG A 13 14.79 -3.98 4.79
N VAL A 14 13.76 -4.68 4.33
CA VAL A 14 13.26 -5.89 4.98
C VAL A 14 13.96 -7.12 4.39
N ASN A 15 13.90 -8.25 5.11
CA ASN A 15 14.47 -9.49 4.61
C ASN A 15 13.81 -9.89 3.29
N GLU A 16 14.61 -10.36 2.33
CA GLU A 16 14.09 -10.94 1.10
C GLU A 16 13.14 -12.11 1.42
N GLY A 17 11.98 -12.13 0.76
CA GLY A 17 10.93 -13.11 0.99
C GLY A 17 10.07 -12.84 2.23
N PHE A 18 10.19 -11.66 2.86
CA PHE A 18 9.39 -11.26 4.02
C PHE A 18 7.88 -11.45 3.76
N PHE A 19 7.35 -10.98 2.64
CA PHE A 19 5.94 -11.11 2.30
C PHE A 19 5.51 -12.56 2.10
N CYS A 20 6.32 -13.34 1.38
CA CYS A 20 6.06 -14.76 1.18
C CYS A 20 6.06 -15.54 2.51
N ALA A 21 6.95 -15.18 3.43
CA ALA A 21 7.03 -15.79 4.75
C ALA A 21 5.74 -15.57 5.57
N LEU A 22 4.99 -14.48 5.34
CA LEU A 22 3.71 -14.23 6.03
C LEU A 22 2.65 -15.31 5.79
N GLN A 23 2.76 -16.10 4.72
CA GLN A 23 1.86 -17.24 4.48
C GLN A 23 1.98 -18.33 5.56
N LYS A 24 3.13 -18.42 6.22
CA LYS A 24 3.41 -19.41 7.27
C LYS A 24 3.02 -18.92 8.67
N GLU A 25 2.73 -17.63 8.80
CA GLU A 25 2.33 -17.01 10.06
C GLU A 25 0.85 -17.31 10.38
N ASP A 26 0.48 -17.21 11.66
CA ASP A 26 -0.93 -17.21 12.07
C ASP A 26 -1.67 -15.96 11.56
N ASP A 27 -3.00 -15.98 11.58
CA ASP A 27 -3.84 -14.90 11.06
C ASP A 27 -3.57 -13.54 11.73
N TRP A 28 -3.30 -13.53 13.04
CA TRP A 28 -3.05 -12.32 13.81
C TRP A 28 -1.68 -11.73 13.46
N THR A 29 -0.63 -12.54 13.48
CA THR A 29 0.72 -12.11 13.07
C THR A 29 0.75 -11.69 11.60
N CYS A 30 0.08 -12.45 10.73
CA CYS A 30 -0.04 -12.17 9.31
C CYS A 30 -0.66 -10.79 9.06
N ILE A 31 -1.81 -10.46 9.67
CA ILE A 31 -2.47 -9.18 9.38
C ILE A 31 -1.65 -7.97 9.83
N ILE A 32 -0.95 -8.09 10.96
CA ILE A 32 -0.16 -7.00 11.54
C ILE A 32 1.03 -6.72 10.62
N LYS A 33 1.85 -7.74 10.35
CA LYS A 33 3.04 -7.60 9.51
C LYS A 33 2.68 -7.18 8.08
N LEU A 34 1.58 -7.71 7.54
CA LEU A 34 1.09 -7.36 6.21
C LEU A 34 0.68 -5.88 6.12
N PHE A 35 -0.03 -5.38 7.12
CA PHE A 35 -0.42 -3.97 7.13
C PHE A 35 0.77 -3.04 7.40
N SER A 36 1.72 -3.44 8.24
CA SER A 36 2.98 -2.70 8.44
C SER A 36 3.80 -2.60 7.15
N LEU A 37 3.84 -3.67 6.35
CA LEU A 37 4.49 -3.66 5.03
C LEU A 37 3.83 -2.64 4.09
N LEU A 38 2.49 -2.62 4.03
CA LEU A 38 1.75 -1.61 3.27
C LEU A 38 2.01 -0.19 3.79
N GLU A 39 2.06 0.02 5.11
CA GLU A 39 2.37 1.32 5.71
C GLU A 39 3.75 1.84 5.32
N ALA A 40 4.77 0.99 5.32
CA ALA A 40 6.12 1.36 4.90
C ALA A 40 6.22 1.58 3.38
N SER A 41 5.56 0.71 2.60
CA SER A 41 5.55 0.77 1.14
C SER A 41 4.85 2.04 0.63
N THR A 42 3.74 2.43 1.26
CA THR A 42 3.02 3.66 0.91
C THR A 42 3.83 4.91 1.23
N SER A 43 4.52 4.96 2.37
CA SER A 43 5.43 6.09 2.70
C SER A 43 6.53 6.24 1.64
N SER A 44 7.14 5.12 1.25
CA SER A 44 8.16 5.07 0.18
C SER A 44 7.64 5.56 -1.15
N MET A 45 6.48 5.05 -1.59
CA MET A 45 5.85 5.42 -2.86
C MET A 45 5.54 6.91 -2.93
N ILE A 46 4.98 7.49 -1.86
CA ILE A 46 4.62 8.91 -1.83
C ILE A 46 5.88 9.76 -1.96
N ALA A 47 6.91 9.50 -1.13
CA ALA A 47 8.15 10.28 -1.15
C ALA A 47 8.87 10.20 -2.52
N GLU A 48 8.90 9.01 -3.11
CA GLU A 48 9.48 8.77 -4.44
C GLU A 48 8.72 9.52 -5.54
N ASN A 49 7.37 9.53 -5.50
CA ASN A 49 6.57 10.24 -6.50
C ASN A 49 6.53 11.77 -6.29
N LEU A 50 6.91 12.25 -5.11
CA LEU A 50 7.19 13.67 -4.88
C LEU A 50 8.61 14.06 -5.29
N LEU A 51 9.44 13.10 -5.75
CA LEU A 51 10.84 13.28 -6.11
C LEU A 51 11.74 13.71 -4.93
N HIS A 52 11.28 13.45 -3.71
CA HIS A 52 11.93 13.83 -2.45
C HIS A 52 12.00 12.61 -1.52
N PRO A 53 12.92 11.65 -1.77
CA PRO A 53 13.07 10.42 -0.97
C PRO A 53 13.39 10.71 0.50
N GLU A 54 13.95 11.88 0.82
CA GLU A 54 14.17 12.35 2.18
C GLU A 54 12.87 12.48 2.99
N LEU A 55 11.70 12.55 2.33
CA LEU A 55 10.41 12.61 3.00
C LEU A 55 9.92 11.24 3.52
N ILE A 56 10.61 10.14 3.22
CA ILE A 56 10.18 8.79 3.66
C ILE A 56 9.99 8.75 5.18
N ASP A 57 10.96 9.28 5.94
CA ASP A 57 10.90 9.30 7.39
C ASP A 57 9.72 10.15 7.87
N ALA A 58 9.48 11.32 7.27
CA ALA A 58 8.33 12.15 7.60
C ALA A 58 7.00 11.42 7.34
N PHE A 59 6.87 10.75 6.19
CA PHE A 59 5.68 9.94 5.88
C PHE A 59 5.58 8.67 6.73
N SER A 60 6.65 8.19 7.36
CA SER A 60 6.61 7.03 8.26
C SER A 60 5.83 7.33 9.55
N PHE A 61 5.86 8.59 10.01
CA PHE A 61 5.11 9.06 11.19
C PHE A 61 3.64 9.38 10.89
N ILE A 62 3.26 9.50 9.61
CA ILE A 62 1.88 9.75 9.21
C ILE A 62 1.13 8.41 9.18
N GLN A 63 -0.01 8.37 9.87
CA GLN A 63 -0.91 7.21 9.87
C GLN A 63 -1.41 6.88 8.45
N MET A 64 -1.72 5.61 8.18
CA MET A 64 -2.35 5.23 6.91
C MET A 64 -3.59 6.08 6.58
N GLY A 65 -4.44 6.32 7.59
CA GLY A 65 -5.59 7.23 7.48
C GLY A 65 -6.72 6.69 6.60
N THR A 66 -7.46 7.62 5.98
CA THR A 66 -8.63 7.37 5.13
C THR A 66 -8.48 8.10 3.79
N LYS A 67 -9.47 8.00 2.91
CA LYS A 67 -9.50 8.81 1.68
C LYS A 67 -9.46 10.32 1.89
N THR A 68 -9.71 10.80 3.10
CA THR A 68 -9.79 12.24 3.44
C THR A 68 -8.73 12.69 4.44
N ASN A 69 -7.95 11.77 5.04
CA ASN A 69 -6.85 12.12 5.95
C ASN A 69 -5.68 11.13 5.86
N GLY A 70 -4.52 11.49 6.41
CA GLY A 70 -3.35 10.62 6.45
C GLY A 70 -2.80 10.27 5.06
N LYS A 71 -2.05 9.16 4.96
CA LYS A 71 -1.37 8.75 3.71
C LYS A 71 -2.33 8.48 2.55
N LEU A 72 -3.49 7.89 2.82
CA LEU A 72 -4.47 7.57 1.77
C LEU A 72 -5.05 8.84 1.11
N ALA A 73 -5.12 9.97 1.81
CA ALA A 73 -5.48 11.25 1.20
C ALA A 73 -4.44 11.75 0.20
N PHE A 74 -3.15 11.66 0.53
CA PHE A 74 -2.05 11.98 -0.40
C PHE A 74 -2.10 11.06 -1.62
N ILE A 75 -2.19 9.75 -1.40
CA ILE A 75 -2.26 8.75 -2.46
C ILE A 75 -3.41 9.02 -3.43
N LYS A 76 -4.59 9.37 -2.91
CA LYS A 76 -5.76 9.72 -3.71
C LYS A 76 -5.53 10.99 -4.52
N THR A 77 -5.11 12.06 -3.87
CA THR A 77 -4.92 13.38 -4.49
C THR A 77 -3.83 13.36 -5.55
N LEU A 78 -2.74 12.66 -5.28
CA LEU A 78 -1.63 12.44 -6.22
C LEU A 78 -1.95 11.35 -7.27
N LYS A 79 -3.12 10.70 -7.19
CA LYS A 79 -3.57 9.62 -8.08
C LYS A 79 -2.58 8.45 -8.20
N LEU A 80 -1.91 8.13 -7.09
CA LEU A 80 -0.88 7.08 -7.06
C LEU A 80 -1.47 5.67 -7.04
N LEU A 81 -2.70 5.50 -6.52
CA LEU A 81 -3.42 4.23 -6.54
C LEU A 81 -4.85 4.42 -7.06
N PRO A 82 -5.44 3.41 -7.73
CA PRO A 82 -6.86 3.39 -8.03
C PRO A 82 -7.73 3.40 -6.76
N ASP A 83 -8.92 4.01 -6.84
CA ASP A 83 -9.85 4.12 -5.71
C ASP A 83 -10.21 2.76 -5.08
N ARG A 84 -10.25 1.69 -5.87
CA ARG A 84 -10.51 0.33 -5.36
C ARG A 84 -9.40 -0.16 -4.43
N TYR A 85 -8.14 0.17 -4.72
CA TYR A 85 -7.00 -0.21 -3.89
C TYR A 85 -6.98 0.61 -2.60
N ILE A 86 -7.31 1.90 -2.70
CA ILE A 86 -7.45 2.78 -1.53
C ILE A 86 -8.54 2.25 -0.59
N THR A 87 -9.70 1.86 -1.15
CA THR A 87 -10.81 1.26 -0.39
C THR A 87 -10.42 -0.06 0.29
N PHE A 88 -9.64 -0.88 -0.41
CA PHE A 88 -9.09 -2.13 0.13
C PHE A 88 -8.17 -1.85 1.32
N ILE A 89 -7.18 -0.96 1.17
CA ILE A 89 -6.23 -0.61 2.25
C ILE A 89 -6.98 -0.03 3.46
N GLU A 90 -7.94 0.87 3.23
CA GLU A 90 -8.76 1.47 4.29
C GLU A 90 -9.57 0.40 5.06
N THR A 91 -10.21 -0.52 4.34
CA THR A 91 -10.97 -1.62 4.96
C THR A 91 -10.06 -2.59 5.70
N LEU A 92 -8.87 -2.86 5.16
CA LEU A 92 -7.85 -3.70 5.78
C LEU A 92 -7.30 -3.05 7.06
N GLY A 93 -7.09 -1.74 7.06
CA GLY A 93 -6.67 -0.98 8.24
C GLY A 93 -7.71 -1.03 9.35
N TRP A 94 -9.00 -0.96 9.01
CA TRP A 94 -10.07 -1.22 9.96
C TRP A 94 -10.03 -2.65 10.50
N LEU A 95 -9.85 -3.65 9.62
CA LEU A 95 -9.78 -5.07 10.03
C LEU A 95 -8.62 -5.26 10.99
N ARG A 96 -7.41 -4.79 10.63
CA ARG A 96 -6.23 -4.80 11.50
C ARG A 96 -6.53 -4.10 12.82
N ASN A 97 -7.17 -2.94 12.81
CA ASN A 97 -7.45 -2.21 14.04
C ASN A 97 -8.42 -2.93 14.97
N LYS A 98 -9.45 -3.60 14.45
CA LYS A 98 -10.44 -4.31 15.28
C LYS A 98 -10.01 -5.71 15.67
N TYR A 99 -9.36 -6.42 14.76
CA TYR A 99 -8.88 -7.77 14.99
C TYR A 99 -7.59 -7.74 15.81
N ALA A 100 -6.58 -6.93 15.46
CA ALA A 100 -5.27 -6.99 16.14
C ALA A 100 -5.22 -6.31 17.52
N HIS A 101 -6.01 -5.26 17.78
CA HIS A 101 -5.99 -4.56 19.08
C HIS A 101 -6.72 -5.31 20.20
N ASN A 102 -7.57 -6.28 19.86
CA ASN A 102 -8.16 -7.14 20.87
C ASN A 102 -7.29 -8.38 21.05
N ILE A 103 -6.39 -8.39 22.03
CA ILE A 103 -5.46 -9.52 22.25
C ILE A 103 -6.16 -10.89 22.40
N SER A 104 -7.43 -10.90 22.81
CA SER A 104 -8.22 -12.15 22.89
C SER A 104 -8.43 -12.84 21.53
N THR A 105 -8.30 -12.11 20.42
CA THR A 105 -8.43 -12.65 19.05
C THR A 105 -7.13 -13.28 18.52
N SER A 106 -6.00 -13.15 19.23
CA SER A 106 -4.68 -13.62 18.79
C SER A 106 -4.61 -15.11 18.48
N LYS A 107 -5.53 -15.91 19.04
CA LYS A 107 -5.66 -17.35 18.76
C LYS A 107 -6.78 -17.69 17.78
N GLY A 108 -7.58 -16.70 17.38
CA GLY A 108 -8.71 -16.86 16.46
C GLY A 108 -8.29 -16.73 15.00
N THR A 109 -9.21 -17.00 14.08
CA THR A 109 -9.02 -16.78 12.64
C THR A 109 -9.77 -15.55 12.17
N ILE A 110 -9.32 -14.93 11.08
CA ILE A 110 -10.03 -13.84 10.39
C ILE A 110 -11.45 -14.29 10.05
N LYS A 111 -11.64 -15.53 9.59
CA LYS A 111 -12.97 -16.10 9.30
C LYS A 111 -13.88 -16.09 10.53
N SER A 112 -13.37 -16.57 11.68
CA SER A 112 -14.13 -16.56 12.93
C SER A 112 -14.48 -15.14 13.35
N PHE A 113 -13.55 -14.19 13.25
CA PHE A 113 -13.80 -12.79 13.58
C PHE A 113 -14.86 -12.16 12.68
N LEU A 114 -14.80 -12.37 11.35
CA LEU A 114 -15.77 -11.85 10.39
C LEU A 114 -17.19 -12.40 10.62
N ASN A 115 -17.35 -13.55 11.29
CA ASN A 115 -18.65 -14.08 11.68
C ASN A 115 -19.24 -13.37 12.93
N THR A 116 -18.42 -12.66 13.71
CA THR A 116 -18.86 -11.97 14.94
C THR A 116 -19.29 -10.53 14.72
N ILE A 117 -18.92 -9.93 13.60
CA ILE A 117 -19.26 -8.54 13.27
C ILE A 117 -20.66 -8.44 12.66
N SER A 118 -21.20 -7.22 12.61
CA SER A 118 -22.54 -7.01 12.05
C SER A 118 -22.64 -7.42 10.57
N SER A 119 -23.81 -7.90 10.15
CA SER A 119 -24.06 -8.34 8.76
C SER A 119 -23.75 -7.25 7.73
N LYS A 120 -24.07 -5.98 8.05
CA LYS A 120 -23.72 -4.82 7.24
C LYS A 120 -22.20 -4.68 7.06
N ARG A 121 -21.43 -4.78 8.15
CA ARG A 121 -19.97 -4.62 8.11
C ARG A 121 -19.29 -5.81 7.43
N ARG A 122 -19.85 -7.01 7.61
CA ARG A 122 -19.40 -8.22 6.93
C ARG A 122 -19.52 -8.09 5.41
N LYS A 123 -20.68 -7.67 4.90
CA LYS A 123 -20.88 -7.42 3.45
C LYS A 123 -19.91 -6.38 2.89
N GLU A 124 -19.62 -5.34 3.66
CA GLU A 124 -18.62 -4.35 3.27
C GLU A 124 -17.21 -4.97 3.18
N CYS A 125 -16.83 -5.80 4.15
CA CYS A 125 -15.56 -6.52 4.14
C CYS A 125 -15.48 -7.49 2.96
N GLU A 126 -16.53 -8.28 2.71
CA GLU A 126 -16.64 -9.17 1.55
C GLU A 126 -16.39 -8.37 0.27
N ARG A 127 -17.08 -7.24 0.05
CA ARG A 127 -16.89 -6.45 -1.17
C ARG A 127 -15.49 -5.83 -1.31
N ASN A 128 -14.90 -5.38 -0.20
CA ASN A 128 -13.73 -4.50 -0.24
C ASN A 128 -12.41 -5.21 0.01
N LEU A 129 -12.40 -6.37 0.69
CA LEU A 129 -11.18 -7.11 1.06
C LEU A 129 -10.75 -8.15 0.03
N HIS A 130 -11.29 -8.07 -1.19
CA HIS A 130 -10.71 -8.74 -2.35
C HIS A 130 -10.67 -7.87 -3.61
N LEU A 131 -9.59 -8.01 -4.36
CA LEU A 131 -9.40 -7.33 -5.64
C LEU A 131 -9.65 -8.25 -6.84
N THR A 132 -9.58 -9.56 -6.63
CA THR A 132 -9.77 -10.56 -7.68
C THR A 132 -11.25 -10.85 -7.92
N LYS A 133 -11.67 -11.00 -9.18
CA LYS A 133 -13.05 -11.36 -9.56
C LYS A 133 -13.34 -12.85 -9.39
N SER A 134 -12.38 -13.71 -9.75
CA SER A 134 -12.49 -15.16 -9.62
C SER A 134 -11.14 -15.80 -9.31
N VAL A 135 -11.18 -16.96 -8.66
CA VAL A 135 -10.00 -17.74 -8.30
C VAL A 135 -10.15 -19.13 -8.91
N LYS A 136 -9.11 -19.62 -9.59
CA LYS A 136 -9.08 -20.99 -10.14
C LYS A 136 -8.21 -21.88 -9.27
N ILE A 137 -8.79 -22.96 -8.74
CA ILE A 137 -8.10 -23.96 -7.92
C ILE A 137 -8.41 -25.34 -8.49
N ASN A 138 -7.37 -26.09 -8.84
CA ASN A 138 -7.48 -27.45 -9.40
C ASN A 138 -8.48 -27.53 -10.58
N GLY A 139 -8.48 -26.53 -11.45
CA GLY A 139 -9.39 -26.45 -12.61
C GLY A 139 -10.81 -25.96 -12.31
N LYS A 140 -11.20 -25.81 -11.04
CA LYS A 140 -12.50 -25.25 -10.64
C LYS A 140 -12.38 -23.74 -10.42
N GLU A 141 -13.33 -22.99 -10.97
CA GLU A 141 -13.43 -21.55 -10.81
C GLU A 141 -14.42 -21.20 -9.69
N PHE A 142 -14.01 -20.29 -8.82
CA PHE A 142 -14.81 -19.74 -7.72
C PHE A 142 -14.92 -18.23 -7.92
N SER A 143 -16.06 -17.65 -7.59
CA SER A 143 -16.13 -16.19 -7.49
C SER A 143 -15.23 -15.70 -6.35
N GLY A 144 -14.77 -14.46 -6.44
CA GLY A 144 -13.99 -13.84 -5.37
C GLY A 144 -14.75 -13.82 -4.05
N GLU A 145 -16.06 -13.60 -4.09
CA GLU A 145 -16.94 -13.56 -2.92
C GLU A 145 -17.09 -14.94 -2.26
N ASP A 146 -17.34 -15.99 -3.05
CA ASP A 146 -17.45 -17.36 -2.53
C ASP A 146 -16.13 -17.80 -1.91
N PHE A 147 -15.02 -17.52 -2.61
CA PHE A 147 -13.71 -17.87 -2.11
C PHE A 147 -13.33 -17.07 -0.86
N PHE A 148 -13.73 -15.79 -0.76
CA PHE A 148 -13.53 -14.97 0.42
C PHE A 148 -14.23 -15.55 1.65
N ASN A 149 -15.48 -15.99 1.48
CA ASN A 149 -16.26 -16.56 2.58
C ASN A 149 -15.61 -17.82 3.16
N ASP A 150 -14.99 -18.62 2.30
CA ASP A 150 -14.32 -19.83 2.73
C ASP A 150 -12.90 -19.58 3.26
N ASN A 151 -12.13 -18.71 2.58
CA ASN A 151 -10.70 -18.51 2.77
C ASN A 151 -10.32 -17.00 2.79
N PRO A 152 -10.85 -16.21 3.74
CA PRO A 152 -10.71 -14.75 3.70
C PRO A 152 -9.24 -14.31 3.80
N ARG A 153 -8.45 -14.98 4.64
CA ARG A 153 -7.02 -14.71 4.82
C ARG A 153 -6.25 -14.85 3.51
N ALA A 154 -6.46 -15.93 2.77
CA ALA A 154 -5.77 -16.18 1.51
C ALA A 154 -6.10 -15.10 0.47
N LEU A 155 -7.37 -14.71 0.38
CA LEU A 155 -7.77 -13.70 -0.60
C LEU A 155 -7.32 -12.29 -0.24
N ILE A 156 -7.28 -11.95 1.06
CA ILE A 156 -6.64 -10.71 1.56
C ILE A 156 -5.16 -10.70 1.20
N PHE A 157 -4.46 -11.81 1.40
CA PHE A 157 -3.04 -11.95 1.08
C PHE A 157 -2.78 -11.71 -0.41
N PHE A 158 -3.54 -12.37 -1.31
CA PHE A 158 -3.40 -12.15 -2.76
C PHE A 158 -3.76 -10.74 -3.17
N SER A 159 -4.78 -10.14 -2.55
CA SER A 159 -5.15 -8.75 -2.83
C SER A 159 -4.05 -7.78 -2.38
N CYS A 160 -3.39 -8.04 -1.25
CA CYS A 160 -2.23 -7.27 -0.84
C CYS A 160 -1.06 -7.41 -1.81
N GLN A 161 -0.82 -8.62 -2.36
CA GLN A 161 0.21 -8.81 -3.37
C GLN A 161 -0.02 -7.91 -4.58
N VAL A 162 -1.27 -7.82 -5.06
CA VAL A 162 -1.65 -6.95 -6.18
C VAL A 162 -1.38 -5.48 -5.85
N VAL A 163 -1.74 -5.03 -4.64
CA VAL A 163 -1.50 -3.65 -4.20
C VAL A 163 0.00 -3.36 -4.06
N LEU A 164 0.76 -4.25 -3.44
CA LEU A 164 2.22 -4.10 -3.26
C LEU A 164 2.94 -4.07 -4.61
N GLU A 165 2.51 -4.89 -5.57
CA GLU A 165 3.05 -4.85 -6.93
C GLU A 165 2.81 -3.48 -7.59
N HIS A 166 1.61 -2.93 -7.46
CA HIS A 166 1.32 -1.60 -7.98
C HIS A 166 2.14 -0.51 -7.27
N ILE A 167 2.27 -0.61 -5.94
CA ILE A 167 3.11 0.30 -5.16
C ILE A 167 4.57 0.23 -5.64
N ARG A 168 5.10 -0.97 -5.89
CA ARG A 168 6.45 -1.16 -6.42
C ARG A 168 6.62 -0.48 -7.76
N GLN A 169 5.68 -0.67 -8.70
CA GLN A 169 5.72 -0.02 -10.01
C GLN A 169 5.74 1.51 -9.88
N MET A 170 4.87 2.08 -9.06
CA MET A 170 4.84 3.52 -8.81
C MET A 170 6.10 4.04 -8.13
N THR A 171 6.71 3.24 -7.24
CA THR A 171 7.98 3.57 -6.58
C THR A 171 9.12 3.62 -7.59
N ILE A 172 9.24 2.61 -8.47
CA ILE A 172 10.25 2.56 -9.53
C ILE A 172 10.09 3.73 -10.50
N LEU A 173 8.85 4.05 -10.91
CA LEU A 173 8.58 5.19 -11.78
C LEU A 173 9.02 6.52 -11.13
N GLY A 174 8.72 6.72 -9.84
CA GLY A 174 9.19 7.89 -9.08
C GLY A 174 10.73 8.01 -9.07
N GLN A 175 11.43 6.89 -8.84
CA GLN A 175 12.90 6.85 -8.86
C GLN A 175 13.46 7.24 -10.24
N GLN A 176 12.87 6.71 -11.31
CA GLN A 176 13.28 7.02 -12.69
C GLN A 176 13.04 8.48 -13.02
N LEU A 177 11.86 9.03 -12.69
CA LEU A 177 11.53 10.44 -12.90
C LEU A 177 12.49 11.37 -12.13
N ARG A 178 12.84 11.02 -10.89
CA ARG A 178 13.80 11.80 -10.10
C ARG A 178 15.17 11.83 -10.77
N LYS A 179 15.64 10.68 -11.27
CA LYS A 179 16.92 10.59 -11.98
C LYS A 179 16.92 11.47 -13.23
N ILE A 180 15.89 11.37 -14.06
CA ILE A 180 15.73 12.19 -15.27
C ILE A 180 15.69 13.69 -14.93
N LYS A 181 14.93 14.07 -13.90
CA LYS A 181 14.85 15.47 -13.45
C LYS A 181 16.22 15.99 -13.02
N LYS A 182 16.97 15.21 -12.25
CA LYS A 182 18.32 15.58 -11.83
C LYS A 182 19.25 15.77 -13.02
N GLU A 183 19.29 14.81 -13.93
CA GLU A 183 20.12 14.88 -15.14
C GLU A 183 19.75 16.10 -16.00
N SER A 184 18.46 16.41 -16.14
CA SER A 184 17.98 17.58 -16.89
C SER A 184 18.42 18.89 -16.25
N VAL A 185 18.37 18.98 -14.91
CA VAL A 185 18.85 20.16 -14.16
C VAL A 185 20.37 20.29 -14.29
N ASP A 186 21.12 19.20 -14.19
CA ASP A 186 22.58 19.21 -14.32
C ASP A 186 23.02 19.66 -15.72
N ILE A 187 22.33 19.21 -16.78
CA ILE A 187 22.55 19.67 -18.16
C ILE A 187 22.24 21.16 -18.28
N TYR A 188 21.09 21.61 -17.77
CA TYR A 188 20.70 23.01 -17.82
C TYR A 188 21.74 23.92 -17.14
N LEU A 189 22.16 23.56 -15.93
CA LEU A 189 23.17 24.33 -15.18
C LEU A 189 24.53 24.35 -15.87
N LYS A 190 24.89 23.27 -16.57
CA LYS A 190 26.13 23.21 -17.35
C LYS A 190 26.08 24.12 -18.58
N ASP A 191 24.97 24.12 -19.30
CA ASP A 191 24.85 24.82 -20.59
C ASP A 191 24.49 26.31 -20.42
N TYR A 192 23.73 26.65 -19.38
CA TYR A 192 23.18 27.99 -19.18
C TYR A 192 23.62 28.67 -17.86
N GLY A 193 24.32 27.95 -16.99
CA GLY A 193 24.71 28.46 -15.67
C GLY A 193 23.52 28.59 -14.71
N SER A 194 23.74 29.26 -13.58
CA SER A 194 22.68 29.55 -12.60
C SER A 194 21.88 30.79 -13.01
N ILE A 195 20.56 30.68 -13.09
CA ILE A 195 19.69 31.87 -13.10
C ILE A 195 19.69 32.45 -11.68
N LYS A 196 20.09 33.71 -11.54
CA LYS A 196 19.83 34.50 -10.32
C LYS A 196 18.43 35.05 -10.42
N ILE A 197 17.51 34.51 -9.63
CA ILE A 197 16.17 35.07 -9.50
C ILE A 197 16.16 35.99 -8.27
N ASN A 198 15.72 37.24 -8.45
CA ASN A 198 15.54 38.15 -7.33
C ASN A 198 14.18 37.84 -6.68
N ILE A 199 14.10 37.85 -5.35
CA ILE A 199 12.83 37.61 -4.63
C ILE A 199 11.76 38.64 -5.03
N ASN A 200 12.21 39.84 -5.43
CA ASN A 200 11.34 40.91 -5.91
C ASN A 200 10.83 40.69 -7.36
N ASP A 201 11.34 39.70 -8.10
CA ASP A 201 10.87 39.38 -9.45
C ASP A 201 9.56 38.58 -9.43
N PHE A 202 9.20 38.00 -8.28
CA PHE A 202 7.90 37.40 -8.06
C PHE A 202 6.99 38.43 -7.38
N ASN A 203 6.15 39.12 -8.16
CA ASN A 203 4.93 39.71 -7.63
C ASN A 203 4.00 38.57 -7.21
N LEU A 204 4.24 38.01 -6.02
CA LEU A 204 3.22 37.23 -5.34
C LEU A 204 2.17 38.24 -4.90
N GLU A 205 1.08 38.36 -5.67
CA GLU A 205 -0.10 39.11 -5.24
C GLU A 205 -0.50 38.58 -3.86
N GLU A 206 -0.58 39.49 -2.87
CA GLU A 206 -1.00 39.19 -1.49
C GLU A 206 -2.40 38.58 -1.40
#